data_AF-A0A6I3M849-F1
#
_entry.id   AF-A0A6I3M849-F1
#
_cell.length_a   1.000
_cell.length_b   1.000
_cell.length_c   1.000
_cell.angle_alpha   90.00
_cell.angle_beta   90.00
_cell.angle_gamma   90.00
#
_symmetry.space_group_name_H-M   'P 1'
#
loop_
_entity.id
_entity.type
_entity.pdbx_description
1 polymer ?
#
loop_
_entity_poly.entity_id
_entity_poly.type
_entity_poly.pdbx_seq_one_letter_code
_entity_poly.pdbx_strand_id
1 'polypeptide(L)'
;MFNNAFFTINFGSWNTANATLIASMFSGATAFNQNIGNWNISNVASFVYFMASKTNFNYSATNLDAIYNGWSALPILQPSIDISFGSIKRTTASTTSKTILTSVPNNWIISDGEI
;
A
#
# COMPACT_ATOMS: atom_id res chain seq x y z
N MET A 1 -10.68 0.17 10.26
CA MET A 1 -10.88 -1.08 11.03
C MET A 1 -9.78 -1.34 12.06
N PHE A 2 -8.66 -0.60 12.13
CA PHE A 2 -7.59 -0.83 13.13
C PHE A 2 -7.01 0.43 13.78
N ASN A 3 -7.86 1.43 14.06
CA ASN A 3 -7.40 2.67 14.70
C ASN A 3 -6.83 2.37 16.10
N ASN A 4 -5.58 2.78 16.37
CA ASN A 4 -4.83 2.54 17.61
C ASN A 4 -4.57 1.07 18.01
N ALA A 5 -4.61 0.13 17.07
CA ALA A 5 -4.38 -1.28 17.38
C ALA A 5 -2.87 -1.63 17.42
N PHE A 6 -2.46 -2.35 18.47
CA PHE A 6 -1.12 -2.96 18.59
C PHE A 6 -1.18 -4.41 18.07
N PHE A 7 -0.39 -4.74 17.06
CA PHE A 7 -0.34 -6.09 16.49
C PHE A 7 1.06 -6.69 16.58
N THR A 8 1.13 -7.92 17.10
CA THR A 8 2.31 -8.81 17.04
C THR A 8 2.18 -9.90 15.96
N ILE A 9 1.11 -9.86 15.16
CA ILE A 9 0.77 -10.88 14.15
C ILE A 9 1.27 -10.45 12.76
N ASN A 10 1.84 -11.39 12.02
CA ASN A 10 2.23 -11.21 10.61
C ASN A 10 0.98 -11.30 9.71
N PHE A 11 0.64 -10.22 9.02
CA PHE A 11 -0.52 -10.16 8.12
C PHE A 11 -0.25 -10.71 6.72
N GLY A 12 0.92 -11.29 6.46
CA GLY A 12 1.28 -11.79 5.14
C GLY A 12 0.40 -12.93 4.63
N SER A 13 -0.44 -13.55 5.48
CA SER A 13 -1.38 -14.61 5.10
C SER A 13 -2.85 -14.15 5.02
N TRP A 14 -3.12 -12.85 5.14
CA TRP A 14 -4.48 -12.34 5.00
C TRP A 14 -4.96 -12.44 3.54
N ASN A 15 -6.02 -13.22 3.34
CA ASN A 15 -6.64 -13.38 2.03
C ASN A 15 -7.55 -12.18 1.74
N THR A 16 -7.00 -11.16 1.08
CA THR A 16 -7.74 -9.98 0.58
C THR A 16 -8.28 -10.17 -0.83
N ALA A 17 -8.20 -11.38 -1.41
CA ALA A 17 -8.50 -11.58 -2.83
C ALA A 17 -9.96 -11.25 -3.20
N ASN A 18 -10.90 -11.33 -2.26
CA ASN A 18 -12.30 -10.96 -2.50
C ASN A 18 -12.65 -9.53 -2.05
N ALA A 19 -11.68 -8.78 -1.51
CA ALA A 19 -11.92 -7.42 -1.06
C ALA A 19 -12.02 -6.48 -2.26
N THR A 20 -13.11 -5.71 -2.32
CA THR A 20 -13.31 -4.66 -3.33
C THR A 20 -13.01 -3.27 -2.80
N LEU A 21 -13.00 -3.11 -1.47
CA LEU A 21 -12.75 -1.84 -0.77
C LEU A 21 -11.81 -2.08 0.41
N ILE A 22 -10.70 -1.33 0.47
CA ILE A 22 -9.78 -1.32 1.61
C ILE A 22 -9.64 0.12 2.12
N ALA A 23 -10.68 0.61 2.80
CA ALA A 23 -10.71 1.98 3.33
C ALA A 23 -10.28 2.06 4.81
N SER A 24 -9.53 3.10 5.16
CA SER A 24 -9.15 3.45 6.54
C SER A 24 -8.60 2.28 7.35
N MET A 25 -7.93 1.33 6.68
CA MET A 25 -7.51 0.09 7.32
C MET A 25 -6.45 0.36 8.38
N PHE A 26 -5.41 1.11 8.01
CA PHE A 26 -4.30 1.51 8.86
C PHE A 26 -4.30 3.00 9.22
N SER A 27 -5.42 3.67 8.99
CA SER A 27 -5.63 5.04 9.45
C SER A 27 -5.44 5.13 10.97
N GLY A 28 -4.49 5.96 11.41
CA GLY A 28 -4.15 6.14 12.83
C GLY A 28 -3.40 4.96 13.47
N ALA A 29 -3.08 3.89 12.75
CA ALA A 29 -2.38 2.71 13.29
C ALA A 29 -0.87 2.97 13.43
N THR A 30 -0.44 3.99 14.17
CA THR A 30 0.93 4.53 14.18
C THR A 30 2.02 3.48 14.45
N ALA A 31 1.75 2.48 15.29
CA ALA A 31 2.68 1.38 15.58
C ALA A 31 2.85 0.36 14.43
N PHE A 32 1.91 0.30 13.47
CA PHE A 32 1.95 -0.67 12.38
C PHE A 32 3.06 -0.37 11.37
N ASN A 33 4.13 -1.17 11.36
CA ASN A 33 5.24 -1.01 10.41
C ASN A 33 5.63 -2.38 9.82
N GLN A 34 4.64 -3.08 9.27
CA GLN A 34 4.83 -4.42 8.71
C GLN A 34 4.74 -4.38 7.18
N ASN A 35 5.47 -5.30 6.55
CA ASN A 35 5.41 -5.53 5.11
C ASN A 35 4.07 -6.17 4.75
N ILE A 36 3.35 -5.55 3.80
CA ILE A 36 2.07 -6.03 3.25
C ILE A 36 2.10 -6.13 1.72
N GLY A 37 3.29 -6.09 1.12
CA GLY A 37 3.44 -6.18 -0.33
C GLY A 37 2.99 -7.50 -0.93
N ASN A 38 2.88 -8.55 -0.12
CA ASN A 38 2.40 -9.85 -0.56
C ASN A 38 0.86 -9.97 -0.57
N TRP A 39 0.13 -8.92 -0.22
CA TRP A 39 -1.33 -8.93 -0.29
C TRP A 39 -1.82 -8.96 -1.74
N ASN A 40 -2.79 -9.81 -2.03
CA ASN A 40 -3.47 -9.82 -3.32
C ASN A 40 -4.56 -8.73 -3.32
N ILE A 41 -4.34 -7.68 -4.11
CA ILE A 41 -5.25 -6.54 -4.26
C ILE A 41 -5.93 -6.48 -5.64
N SER A 42 -5.89 -7.56 -6.43
CA SER A 42 -6.38 -7.60 -7.81
C SER A 42 -7.85 -7.18 -7.99
N ASN A 43 -8.68 -7.34 -6.96
CA ASN A 43 -10.09 -6.97 -6.97
C ASN A 43 -10.42 -5.66 -6.25
N VAL A 44 -9.41 -5.01 -5.63
CA VAL A 44 -9.63 -3.80 -4.84
C VAL A 44 -9.78 -2.61 -5.77
N ALA A 45 -10.93 -1.94 -5.67
CA ALA A 45 -11.26 -0.76 -6.46
C ALA A 45 -11.01 0.56 -5.71
N SER A 46 -10.74 0.53 -4.41
CA SER A 46 -10.57 1.76 -3.62
C SER A 46 -9.78 1.58 -2.32
N PHE A 47 -8.89 2.54 -2.04
CA PHE A 47 -7.98 2.61 -0.89
C PHE A 47 -8.16 3.88 -0.04
N VAL A 48 -9.39 4.41 0.02
CA VAL A 48 -9.68 5.70 0.69
C VAL A 48 -9.15 5.71 2.13
N TYR A 49 -8.29 6.69 2.45
CA TYR A 49 -7.63 6.84 3.75
C TYR A 49 -6.83 5.61 4.25
N PHE A 50 -6.40 4.72 3.35
CA PHE A 50 -5.77 3.44 3.70
C PHE A 50 -4.67 3.55 4.76
N MET A 51 -3.74 4.49 4.59
CA MET A 51 -2.61 4.78 5.48
C MET A 51 -2.66 6.20 6.04
N ALA A 52 -3.86 6.76 6.25
CA ALA A 52 -3.97 8.12 6.80
C ALA A 52 -3.25 8.24 8.16
N SER A 53 -2.57 9.37 8.38
CA SER A 53 -1.71 9.64 9.56
C SER A 53 -0.39 8.86 9.62
N LYS A 54 -0.06 8.03 8.61
CA LYS A 54 1.28 7.48 8.46
C LYS A 54 2.26 8.53 7.95
N THR A 55 3.49 8.44 8.43
CA THR A 55 4.60 9.32 8.06
C THR A 55 5.86 8.48 7.86
N ASN A 56 6.88 9.08 7.25
CA ASN A 56 8.22 8.49 7.14
C ASN A 56 8.88 8.15 8.50
N PHE A 57 8.37 8.67 9.62
CA PHE A 57 8.83 8.31 10.97
C PHE A 57 8.23 6.99 11.48
N ASN A 58 7.05 6.59 11.01
CA ASN A 58 6.29 5.48 11.59
C ASN A 58 5.88 4.40 10.56
N TYR A 59 6.34 4.54 9.32
CA TYR A 59 6.31 3.50 8.31
C TYR A 59 7.61 3.51 7.51
N SER A 60 8.26 2.36 7.42
CA SER A 60 9.59 2.26 6.82
C SER A 60 9.55 2.34 5.30
N ALA A 61 10.61 2.92 4.73
CA ALA A 61 10.77 3.01 3.28
C ALA A 61 10.86 1.63 2.62
N THR A 62 11.51 0.67 3.27
CA THR A 62 11.60 -0.71 2.77
C THR A 62 10.26 -1.42 2.72
N ASN A 63 9.35 -1.14 3.66
CA ASN A 63 7.99 -1.66 3.60
C ASN A 63 7.18 -1.02 2.47
N LEU A 64 7.33 0.29 2.23
CA LEU A 64 6.68 0.94 1.08
C LEU A 64 7.24 0.41 -0.24
N ASP A 65 8.55 0.17 -0.32
CA ASP A 65 9.16 -0.47 -1.50
C ASP A 65 8.58 -1.87 -1.73
N ALA A 66 8.43 -2.66 -0.67
CA ALA A 66 7.85 -3.98 -0.76
C ALA A 66 6.39 -3.95 -1.24
N ILE A 67 5.60 -2.95 -0.82
CA ILE A 67 4.24 -2.74 -1.33
C ILE A 67 4.26 -2.57 -2.84
N TYR A 68 5.05 -1.64 -3.36
CA TYR A 68 5.10 -1.38 -4.80
C TYR A 68 5.61 -2.59 -5.57
N ASN A 69 6.68 -3.22 -5.08
CA ASN A 69 7.27 -4.40 -5.72
C ASN A 69 6.29 -5.57 -5.78
N GLY A 70 5.59 -5.85 -4.67
CA GLY A 70 4.64 -6.96 -4.63
C GLY A 70 3.38 -6.69 -5.43
N TRP A 71 2.80 -5.49 -5.34
CA TRP A 71 1.55 -5.17 -6.03
C TRP A 71 1.74 -5.02 -7.54
N SER A 72 2.87 -4.44 -7.98
CA SER A 72 3.18 -4.35 -9.42
C SER A 72 3.43 -5.72 -10.09
N ALA A 73 3.73 -6.75 -9.30
CA ALA A 73 3.92 -8.13 -9.77
C ALA A 73 2.61 -8.92 -9.87
N LEU A 74 1.46 -8.37 -9.44
CA LEU A 74 0.18 -9.06 -9.55
C LEU A 74 -0.25 -9.17 -11.02
N PRO A 75 -0.79 -10.33 -11.44
CA PRO A 75 -1.12 -10.58 -12.84
C PRO A 75 -2.29 -9.74 -13.36
N ILE A 76 -3.17 -9.27 -12.46
CA ILE A 76 -4.32 -8.43 -12.77
C ILE A 76 -4.42 -7.36 -11.69
N LEU A 77 -4.66 -6.12 -12.10
CA LEU A 77 -4.89 -4.97 -11.24
C LEU A 77 -6.11 -4.19 -11.74
N GLN A 78 -6.89 -3.63 -10.81
CA GLN A 78 -7.89 -2.63 -11.19
C GLN A 78 -7.18 -1.37 -11.69
N PRO A 79 -7.59 -0.80 -12.83
CA PRO A 79 -7.00 0.43 -13.34
C PRO A 79 -7.52 1.66 -12.59
N SER A 80 -6.84 2.79 -12.77
CA SER A 80 -7.27 4.12 -12.31
C SER A 80 -7.51 4.22 -10.81
N ILE A 81 -6.70 3.52 -10.02
CA ILE A 81 -6.72 3.63 -8.55
C ILE A 81 -6.06 4.92 -8.11
N ASP A 82 -6.75 5.68 -7.27
CA ASP A 82 -6.17 6.75 -6.47
C ASP A 82 -5.82 6.21 -5.07
N ILE A 83 -4.54 6.32 -4.71
CA ILE A 83 -4.03 5.90 -3.40
C ILE A 83 -3.01 6.90 -2.87
N SER A 84 -3.15 7.25 -1.59
CA SER A 84 -2.20 8.09 -0.87
C SER A 84 -1.57 7.34 0.30
N PHE A 85 -0.24 7.35 0.31
CA PHE A 85 0.61 6.97 1.44
C PHE A 85 1.10 8.20 2.24
N GLY A 86 0.54 9.38 1.98
CA GLY A 86 0.90 10.61 2.68
C GLY A 86 2.37 10.97 2.50
N SER A 87 3.08 11.24 3.60
CA SER A 87 4.49 11.66 3.59
C SER A 87 5.50 10.51 3.74
N ILE A 88 5.05 9.26 3.65
CA ILE A 88 5.94 8.09 3.72
C ILE A 88 6.86 8.09 2.50
N LYS A 89 8.16 7.99 2.73
CA LYS A 89 9.17 7.95 1.66
C LYS A 89 9.46 6.52 1.24
N ARG A 90 9.75 6.34 -0.06
CA ARG A 90 10.25 5.08 -0.64
C ARG A 90 11.73 5.20 -0.93
N THR A 91 12.40 4.11 -1.29
CA THR A 91 13.77 4.20 -1.82
C THR A 91 13.76 4.10 -3.35
N THR A 92 14.95 4.18 -3.95
CA THR A 92 15.12 3.93 -5.39
C THR A 92 14.78 2.49 -5.78
N ALA A 93 14.74 1.54 -4.82
CA ALA A 93 14.51 0.12 -5.07
C ALA A 93 13.14 -0.20 -5.68
N SER A 94 12.14 0.67 -5.49
CA SER A 94 10.78 0.49 -6.02
C SER A 94 10.45 1.37 -7.22
N THR A 95 11.43 2.03 -7.83
CA THR A 95 11.21 2.99 -8.92
C THR A 95 10.50 2.35 -10.12
N THR A 96 11.00 1.21 -10.60
CA THR A 96 10.38 0.47 -11.70
C THR A 96 8.96 0.05 -11.37
N SER A 97 8.74 -0.43 -10.14
CA SER A 97 7.44 -0.89 -9.66
C SER A 97 6.42 0.24 -9.57
N LYS A 98 6.81 1.42 -9.08
CA LYS A 98 5.95 2.62 -9.11
C LYS A 98 5.60 2.99 -10.55
N THR A 99 6.57 2.96 -11.46
CA THR A 99 6.32 3.22 -12.89
C THR A 99 5.31 2.25 -13.49
N ILE A 100 5.39 0.95 -13.18
CA ILE A 100 4.41 -0.06 -13.67
C ILE A 100 3.01 0.27 -13.18
N LEU A 101 2.84 0.65 -11.91
CA LEU A 101 1.54 0.97 -11.34
C LEU A 101 0.94 2.25 -11.93
N THR A 102 1.75 3.27 -12.17
CA THR A 102 1.26 4.57 -12.68
C THR A 102 1.10 4.62 -14.21
N SER A 103 1.70 3.68 -14.94
CA SER A 103 1.65 3.64 -16.41
C SER A 103 0.46 2.82 -16.92
N VAL A 104 0.12 3.00 -18.21
CA VAL A 104 -0.85 2.15 -18.91
C VAL A 104 -0.42 0.67 -18.81
N PRO A 105 -1.33 -0.29 -18.53
CA PRO A 105 -2.79 -0.12 -18.43
C PRO A 105 -3.31 0.26 -17.04
N ASN A 106 -2.46 0.27 -16.02
CA ASN A 106 -2.86 0.45 -14.63
C ASN A 106 -3.30 1.89 -14.34
N ASN A 107 -2.57 2.90 -14.83
CA ASN A 107 -2.94 4.31 -14.69
C ASN A 107 -3.23 4.77 -13.24
N TRP A 108 -2.53 4.21 -12.25
CA TRP A 108 -2.73 4.62 -10.86
C TRP A 108 -2.24 6.04 -10.62
N ILE A 109 -2.93 6.75 -9.73
CA ILE A 109 -2.50 8.01 -9.14
C ILE A 109 -2.00 7.68 -7.75
N ILE A 110 -0.68 7.79 -7.55
CA ILE A 110 -0.02 7.44 -6.30
C ILE A 110 0.60 8.70 -5.69
N SER A 111 0.18 9.05 -4.47
CA SER A 111 0.77 10.13 -3.68
C SER A 111 1.56 9.54 -2.51
N ASP A 112 2.88 9.75 -2.50
CA ASP A 112 3.78 9.40 -1.41
C ASP A 112 4.78 10.54 -1.14
N GLY A 113 5.67 10.37 -0.17
CA GLY A 113 6.71 11.35 0.19
C GLY A 113 7.92 11.38 -0.75
N GLU A 114 7.85 10.65 -1.87
CA GLU A 114 8.93 10.42 -2.82
C GLU A 114 10.20 9.84 -2.17
N ILE A 115 11.36 10.02 -2.82
CA ILE A 115 12.67 9.52 -2.37
C ILE A 115 13.29 10.46 -1.33
#